data_AF-A0A2R4WGP2-F1
#
_entry.id   AF-A0A2R4WGP2-F1
#
_cell.length_a   1.000
_cell.length_b   1.000
_cell.length_c   1.000
_cell.angle_alpha   90.00
_cell.angle_beta   90.00
_cell.angle_gamma   90.00
#
_symmetry.space_group_name_H-M   'P 1'
#
loop_
_entity.id
_entity.type
_entity.pdbx_description
1 polymer ?
#
loop_
_entity_poly.entity_id
_entity_poly.type
_entity_poly.pdbx_seq_one_letter_code
_entity_poly.pdbx_strand_id
1 'polypeptide(L)'
;MERPRSVGIAWYEPGDYPRIREAMAESGLPESYAAWQMSAIQVEREVSRSGVAVARIRIEPDTFLAWCRARDVAPDAKARAAFVRETHEAGGD
;
A
#
# COMPACT_ATOMS: atom_id res chain seq x y z
N MET A 1 -10.49 21.27 8.01
CA MET A 1 -9.85 19.99 7.68
C MET A 1 -10.43 19.50 6.37
N GLU A 2 -9.74 19.76 5.27
CA GLU A 2 -10.14 19.29 3.95
C GLU A 2 -10.04 17.77 3.96
N ARG A 3 -11.17 17.08 3.81
CA ARG A 3 -11.14 15.62 3.66
C ARG A 3 -10.41 15.35 2.33
N PRO A 4 -9.35 14.52 2.33
CA PRO A 4 -8.67 14.18 1.09
C PRO A 4 -9.72 13.60 0.13
N ARG A 5 -9.79 14.16 -1.08
CA ARG A 5 -10.79 13.76 -2.10
C ARG A 5 -10.56 12.32 -2.56
N SER A 6 -9.33 11.83 -2.40
CA SER A 6 -8.93 10.46 -2.69
C SER A 6 -7.96 9.90 -1.65
N VAL A 7 -7.97 8.58 -1.47
CA VAL A 7 -6.97 7.85 -0.67
C VAL A 7 -6.26 6.80 -1.53
N GLY A 8 -4.96 6.64 -1.31
CA GLY A 8 -4.19 5.53 -1.86
C GLY A 8 -4.34 4.29 -0.98
N ILE A 9 -4.68 3.16 -1.58
CA ILE A 9 -4.61 1.83 -0.94
C ILE A 9 -3.48 1.05 -1.60
N ALA A 10 -2.59 0.48 -0.79
CA ALA A 10 -1.56 -0.44 -1.26
C ALA A 10 -2.22 -1.59 -2.04
N TRP A 11 -1.72 -1.90 -3.22
CA TRP A 11 -2.20 -3.00 -4.04
C TRP A 11 -1.01 -3.86 -4.50
N TYR A 12 -1.05 -5.15 -4.22
CA TYR A 12 -0.03 -6.10 -4.65
C TYR A 12 -0.58 -7.03 -5.70
N GLU A 13 0.31 -7.59 -6.52
CA GLU A 13 -0.03 -8.76 -7.32
C GLU A 13 0.17 -10.07 -6.57
N PRO A 14 -0.59 -11.12 -6.93
CA PRO A 14 -0.44 -12.43 -6.32
C PRO A 14 0.97 -13.01 -6.49
N GLY A 15 1.69 -12.66 -7.56
CA GLY A 15 3.08 -13.07 -7.77
C GLY A 15 4.09 -12.35 -6.86
N ASP A 16 3.83 -11.08 -6.55
CA ASP A 16 4.75 -10.22 -5.78
C ASP A 16 4.46 -10.20 -4.28
N TYR A 17 3.23 -10.56 -3.89
CA TYR A 17 2.81 -10.63 -2.50
C TYR A 17 3.75 -11.43 -1.58
N PRO A 18 4.17 -12.67 -1.93
CA PRO A 18 5.12 -13.40 -1.09
C PRO A 18 6.46 -12.67 -1.00
N ARG A 19 6.97 -12.13 -2.12
CA ARG A 19 8.27 -11.42 -2.13
C ARG A 19 8.28 -10.20 -1.24
N ILE A 20 7.24 -9.36 -1.32
CA ILE A 20 7.16 -8.15 -0.50
C ILE A 20 6.94 -8.49 0.98
N ARG A 21 6.22 -9.59 1.27
CA ARG A 21 6.01 -10.09 2.63
C ARG A 21 7.32 -10.59 3.24
N GLU A 22 8.11 -11.34 2.49
CA GLU A 22 9.43 -11.83 2.93
C GLU A 22 10.44 -10.69 3.09
N ALA A 23 10.33 -9.65 2.27
CA ALA A 23 11.18 -8.48 2.37
C ALA A 23 10.79 -7.53 3.52
N MET A 24 9.59 -7.66 4.08
CA MET A 24 9.17 -6.85 5.24
C MET A 24 9.73 -7.41 6.54
N ALA A 25 10.36 -6.54 7.34
CA ALA A 25 10.93 -6.93 8.64
C ALA A 25 9.82 -7.28 9.65
N GLU A 26 8.79 -6.45 9.75
CA GLU A 26 7.56 -6.74 10.48
C GLU A 26 6.42 -7.03 9.51
N SER A 27 6.00 -8.29 9.45
CA SER A 27 4.91 -8.73 8.56
C SER A 27 3.55 -8.32 9.13
N GLY A 28 3.25 -7.03 9.11
CA GLY A 28 1.88 -6.48 9.29
C GLY A 28 0.95 -6.82 8.11
N LEU A 29 1.35 -7.76 7.26
CA LEU A 29 0.60 -8.31 6.15
C LEU A 29 0.02 -9.68 6.55
N PRO A 30 -1.19 -10.00 6.08
CA PRO A 30 -1.75 -11.35 6.19
C PRO A 30 -0.87 -12.42 5.53
N GLU A 31 -0.91 -13.63 6.07
CA GLU A 31 -0.13 -14.79 5.58
C GLU A 31 -0.39 -15.10 4.12
N SER A 32 -1.65 -14.96 3.74
CA SER A 32 -2.14 -15.29 2.41
C SER A 32 -2.57 -14.04 1.66
N TYR A 33 -2.22 -13.99 0.37
CA TYR A 33 -2.69 -12.96 -0.55
C TYR A 33 -4.22 -12.82 -0.51
N ALA A 34 -4.95 -13.94 -0.46
CA ALA A 34 -6.42 -13.91 -0.39
C ALA A 34 -6.96 -13.18 0.85
N ALA A 35 -6.35 -13.41 2.02
CA ALA A 35 -6.74 -12.74 3.26
C ALA A 35 -6.48 -11.22 3.16
N TRP A 36 -5.32 -10.84 2.62
CA TRP A 36 -5.01 -9.45 2.34
C TRP A 36 -5.96 -8.82 1.33
N GLN A 37 -6.26 -9.51 0.23
CA GLN A 37 -7.14 -9.01 -0.82
C GLN A 37 -8.55 -8.77 -0.28
N MET A 38 -9.07 -9.66 0.57
CA MET A 38 -10.34 -9.44 1.25
C MET A 38 -10.33 -8.19 2.13
N SER A 39 -9.27 -7.97 2.91
CA SER A 39 -9.13 -6.75 3.72
C SER A 39 -9.02 -5.49 2.85
N ALA A 40 -8.22 -5.52 1.79
CA ALA A 40 -8.05 -4.39 0.88
C ALA A 40 -9.35 -4.01 0.17
N ILE A 41 -10.11 -5.00 -0.32
CA ILE A 41 -11.42 -4.79 -0.94
C ILE A 41 -12.44 -4.24 0.07
N GLN A 42 -12.43 -4.72 1.32
CA GLN A 42 -13.31 -4.20 2.37
C GLN A 42 -13.02 -2.72 2.65
N VAL A 43 -11.76 -2.35 2.83
CA VAL A 43 -11.34 -0.96 3.04
C VAL A 43 -11.71 -0.09 1.84
N GLU A 44 -11.44 -0.55 0.61
CA GLU A 44 -11.85 0.17 -0.62
C GLU A 44 -13.35 0.47 -0.62
N ARG A 45 -14.18 -0.54 -0.32
CA ARG A 45 -15.64 -0.39 -0.30
C ARG A 45 -16.09 0.58 0.80
N GLU A 46 -15.50 0.50 1.99
CA GLU A 46 -15.83 1.39 3.11
C GLU A 46 -15.50 2.86 2.80
N VAL A 47 -14.33 3.09 2.22
CA VAL A 47 -13.88 4.43 1.85
C VAL A 47 -14.69 4.99 0.69
N SER A 48 -14.91 4.18 -0.35
CA SER A 48 -15.78 4.55 -1.49
C SER A 48 -17.19 4.89 -1.04
N ARG A 49 -17.76 4.12 -0.11
CA ARG A 49 -19.09 4.39 0.50
C ARG A 49 -19.12 5.71 1.28
N SER A 50 -17.98 6.17 1.79
CA SER A 50 -17.85 7.44 2.51
C SER A 50 -17.75 8.65 1.57
N GLY A 51 -17.81 8.45 0.25
CA GLY A 51 -17.72 9.49 -0.78
C GLY A 51 -16.29 9.91 -1.11
N VAL A 52 -15.30 9.08 -0.76
CA VAL A 52 -13.88 9.35 -1.00
C VAL A 52 -13.39 8.43 -2.12
N ALA A 53 -12.71 8.99 -3.12
CA ALA A 53 -12.17 8.20 -4.22
C ALA A 53 -11.03 7.29 -3.74
N VAL A 54 -10.98 6.05 -4.21
CA VAL A 54 -9.92 5.12 -3.83
C VAL A 54 -9.01 4.88 -5.02
N ALA A 55 -7.73 5.19 -4.87
CA ALA A 55 -6.70 4.90 -5.83
C ALA A 55 -5.97 3.62 -5.41
N ARG A 56 -5.97 2.61 -6.27
CA ARG A 56 -5.18 1.39 -6.07
C ARG A 56 -3.74 1.68 -6.45
N ILE A 57 -2.88 1.81 -5.46
CA ILE A 57 -1.47 2.11 -5.66
C ILE A 57 -0.71 0.79 -5.73
N ARG A 58 -0.29 0.44 -6.94
CA ARG A 58 0.48 -0.77 -7.15
C ARG A 58 1.85 -0.65 -6.48
N ILE A 59 2.17 -1.58 -5.60
CA ILE A 59 3.46 -1.64 -4.92
C ILE A 59 4.24 -2.83 -5.46
N GLU A 60 5.31 -2.52 -6.19
CA GLU A 60 6.31 -3.50 -6.60
C GLU A 60 7.36 -3.66 -5.48
N PRO A 61 7.79 -4.89 -5.16
CA PRO A 61 8.77 -5.15 -4.11
C PRO A 61 10.09 -4.44 -4.37
N ASP A 62 10.62 -4.51 -5.59
CA ASP A 62 11.88 -3.88 -5.97
C ASP A 62 11.82 -2.36 -5.83
N THR A 63 10.74 -1.73 -6.30
CA THR A 63 10.54 -0.27 -6.18
C THR A 63 10.41 0.16 -4.71
N PHE A 64 9.64 -0.60 -3.92
CA PHE A 64 9.47 -0.32 -2.49
C PHE A 64 10.79 -0.46 -1.72
N LEU A 65 11.57 -1.50 -2.00
CA LEU A 65 12.86 -1.72 -1.35
C LEU A 65 13.89 -0.66 -1.74
N ALA A 66 13.92 -0.25 -3.01
CA ALA A 66 14.76 0.85 -3.47
C ALA A 66 14.39 2.16 -2.76
N TRP A 67 13.09 2.45 -2.63
CA TRP A 67 12.58 3.62 -1.90
C TRP A 67 12.96 3.60 -0.42
N CYS A 68 12.84 2.43 0.23
CA CYS A 68 13.21 2.25 1.63
C CYS A 68 14.72 2.49 1.83
N ARG A 69 15.56 1.89 0.97
CA ARG A 69 17.02 2.11 1.00
C ARG A 69 17.41 3.56 0.76
N ALA A 70 16.76 4.23 -0.19
CA ALA A 70 17.04 5.64 -0.49
C ALA A 70 16.73 6.57 0.70
N ARG A 71 15.84 6.15 1.62
CA ARG A 71 15.41 6.91 2.80
C ARG A 71 15.98 6.39 4.11
N ASP A 72 16.82 5.35 4.05
CA ASP A 72 17.37 4.66 5.23
C ASP A 72 16.27 4.23 6.23
N VAL A 73 15.13 3.75 5.69
CA VAL A 73 14.02 3.24 6.50
C VAL A 73 13.89 1.73 6.34
N ALA A 74 13.49 1.06 7.42
CA ALA A 74 13.19 -0.36 7.37
C ALA A 74 11.87 -0.59 6.57
N PRO A 75 11.83 -1.67 5.76
CA PRO A 75 10.63 -2.05 5.00
C PRO A 75 9.56 -2.61 5.95
N ASP A 76 8.83 -1.72 6.61
CA ASP A 76 7.75 -2.06 7.55
C ASP A 76 6.40 -1.53 7.09
N ALA A 77 5.34 -1.91 7.80
CA ALA A 77 3.99 -1.40 7.56
C ALA A 77 3.91 0.14 7.53
N LYS A 78 4.73 0.82 8.34
CA LYS A 78 4.84 2.29 8.36
C LYS A 78 5.47 2.84 7.08
N ALA A 79 6.58 2.26 6.63
CA ALA A 79 7.26 2.67 5.39
C ALA A 79 6.35 2.47 4.18
N ARG A 80 5.63 1.35 4.14
CA ARG A 80 4.63 1.02 3.11
C ARG A 80 3.50 2.05 3.05
N ALA A 81 2.94 2.44 4.20
CA ALA A 81 1.91 3.48 4.24
C ALA A 81 2.44 4.83 3.74
N ALA A 82 3.69 5.18 4.07
CA ALA A 82 4.33 6.38 3.56
C ALA A 82 4.58 6.31 2.05
N PHE A 83 5.04 5.17 1.53
CA PHE A 83 5.24 4.93 0.10
C PHE A 83 3.95 5.06 -0.71
N VAL A 84 2.84 4.49 -0.22
CA VAL A 84 1.52 4.60 -0.85
C VAL A 84 1.08 6.05 -0.89
N ARG A 85 1.23 6.77 0.23
CA ARG A 85 0.85 8.18 0.31
C ARG A 85 1.65 9.01 -0.70
N GLU A 86 2.97 8.86 -0.71
CA GLU A 86 3.86 9.59 -1.62
C GLU A 86 3.54 9.27 -3.08
N THR A 87 3.36 8.00 -3.43
CA THR A 87 3.01 7.58 -4.80
C THR A 87 1.64 8.10 -5.22
N HIS A 88 0.67 8.14 -4.30
CA HIS A 88 -0.65 8.70 -4.55
C HIS A 88 -0.60 10.22 -4.77
N GLU A 89 0.21 10.94 -3.99
CA GLU A 89 0.41 12.38 -4.15
C GLU A 89 1.18 12.71 -5.45
N ALA A 90 2.18 11.91 -5.81
CA ALA A 90 2.99 12.09 -7.02
C ALA A 90 2.24 11.81 -8.33
N GLY A 91 1.18 11.01 -8.31
CA GLY A 91 0.33 10.72 -9.48
C GLY A 91 -0.78 11.75 -9.72
N GLY A 92 -0.82 12.83 -8.94
CA GLY A 92 -1.90 13.84 -8.96
C GLY A 92 -1.57 15.19 -9.61
N ASP A 93 -0.49 15.27 -10.41
CA ASP A 93 -0.13 16.47 -11.20
C ASP A 93 -0.90 16.55 -12.53
#